data_AF-A0A2W5PG16-F1
#
_entry.id   AF-A0A2W5PG16-F1
#
_cell.length_a   1.000
_cell.length_b   1.000
_cell.length_c   1.000
_cell.angle_alpha   90.00
_cell.angle_beta   90.00
_cell.angle_gamma   90.00
#
_symmetry.space_group_name_H-M   'P 1'
#
loop_
_entity.id
_entity.type
_entity.pdbx_description
1 polymer ?
#
loop_
_entity_poly.entity_id
_entity_poly.type
_entity_poly.pdbx_seq_one_letter_code
_entity_poly.pdbx_strand_id
1 'polypeptide(L)'
;GSQAYRAAQGTRTRGYEFEVAGEVRTGWQVGASFTHAVARDADGVRLNTNVPKNTLKLFTSYLIPGIGQGLTVGGGFNWQSEIYTDKVGPSAVRFRQPSYATLDLMASLRINRQLSVAFALNNVFDKRYYTSTSASYYGAPRNARVTLKANF
;
A
#
# COMPACT_ATOMS: atom_id res chain seq x y z
N GLY A 1 10.33 14.42 -33.82
CA GLY A 1 9.01 13.82 -33.58
C GLY A 1 8.24 14.73 -32.64
N SER A 2 7.32 15.51 -33.17
CA SER A 2 6.48 16.43 -32.40
C SER A 2 5.47 15.63 -31.59
N GLN A 3 5.72 15.44 -30.29
CA GLN A 3 4.64 15.16 -29.36
C GLN A 3 3.76 16.40 -29.33
N ALA A 4 2.60 16.33 -29.98
CA ALA A 4 1.58 17.35 -29.87
C ALA A 4 1.09 17.36 -28.40
N TYR A 5 1.63 18.28 -27.61
CA TYR A 5 1.08 18.60 -26.30
C TYR A 5 -0.23 19.37 -26.53
N ARG A 6 -1.37 18.67 -26.49
CA ARG A 6 -2.60 19.32 -26.08
C ARG A 6 -2.56 19.41 -24.56
N ALA A 7 -2.52 20.64 -24.04
CA ALA A 7 -2.93 20.87 -22.66
C ALA A 7 -4.32 20.26 -22.52
N ALA A 8 -4.46 19.20 -21.72
CA ALA A 8 -5.70 18.44 -21.60
C ALA A 8 -6.75 19.25 -20.84
N GLN A 9 -7.27 20.31 -21.46
CA GLN A 9 -8.53 20.95 -21.07
C GLN A 9 -9.60 19.86 -21.08
N GLY A 10 -10.27 19.67 -19.94
CA GLY A 10 -11.34 18.67 -19.79
C GLY A 10 -10.97 17.37 -19.08
N THR A 11 -9.73 17.21 -18.59
CA THR A 11 -9.40 16.06 -17.72
C THR A 11 -10.27 16.07 -16.47
N ARG A 12 -10.94 14.94 -16.20
CA ARG A 12 -11.78 14.77 -15.01
C ARG A 12 -11.43 13.49 -14.28
N THR A 13 -11.04 13.63 -13.02
CA THR A 13 -10.90 12.51 -12.10
C THR A 13 -12.20 12.33 -11.34
N ARG A 14 -12.72 11.11 -11.29
CA ARG A 14 -13.89 10.75 -10.48
C ARG A 14 -13.57 9.52 -9.67
N GLY A 15 -14.08 9.48 -8.46
CA GLY A 15 -13.76 8.44 -7.51
C GLY A 15 -14.59 8.56 -6.25
N TYR A 16 -14.43 7.57 -5.38
CA TYR A 16 -15.00 7.55 -4.05
C TYR A 16 -14.00 6.88 -3.12
N GLU A 17 -14.03 7.29 -1.86
CA GLU A 17 -13.15 6.81 -0.81
C GLU A 17 -13.97 6.51 0.43
N PHE A 18 -13.63 5.38 1.06
CA PHE A 18 -14.20 4.97 2.33
C PHE A 18 -13.06 4.68 3.29
N GLU A 19 -13.13 5.25 4.48
CA GLU A 19 -12.16 5.02 5.54
C GLU A 19 -12.90 4.78 6.85
N VAL A 20 -12.43 3.79 7.60
CA VAL A 20 -12.90 3.49 8.96
C VAL A 20 -11.69 3.18 9.82
N ALA A 21 -11.65 3.77 11.01
CA ALA A 21 -10.61 3.50 12.00
C ALA A 21 -11.19 3.62 13.40
N GLY A 22 -10.78 2.74 14.30
CA GLY A 22 -11.18 2.80 15.69
C GLY A 22 -10.78 1.61 16.53
N GLU A 23 -11.23 1.66 17.78
CA GLU A 23 -11.03 0.62 18.77
C GLU A 23 -12.26 -0.30 18.82
N VAL A 24 -12.08 -1.56 18.43
CA VAL A 24 -13.18 -2.55 18.42
C VAL A 24 -13.43 -3.11 19.82
N ARG A 25 -12.36 -3.24 20.60
CA ARG A 25 -12.36 -3.65 22.01
C ARG A 25 -11.14 -3.04 22.68
N THR A 26 -11.14 -2.90 24.01
CA THR A 26 -9.97 -2.43 24.77
C THR A 26 -8.68 -3.10 24.30
N GLY A 27 -7.75 -2.29 23.77
CA GLY A 27 -6.47 -2.74 23.25
C GLY A 27 -6.49 -3.29 21.81
N TRP A 28 -7.64 -3.36 21.14
CA TRP A 28 -7.79 -3.81 19.75
C TRP A 28 -8.13 -2.66 18.81
N GLN A 29 -7.16 -2.25 18.02
CA GLN A 29 -7.30 -1.21 16.99
C GLN A 29 -7.50 -1.84 15.62
N VAL A 30 -8.42 -1.30 14.83
CA VAL A 30 -8.66 -1.69 13.43
C VAL A 30 -8.77 -0.44 12.58
N GLY A 31 -8.15 -0.49 11.40
CA GLY A 31 -8.25 0.52 10.36
C GLY A 31 -8.45 -0.13 9.00
N ALA A 32 -9.28 0.47 8.16
CA ALA A 32 -9.51 0.04 6.79
C ALA A 32 -9.75 1.25 5.90
N SER A 33 -9.16 1.23 4.70
CA SER A 33 -9.45 2.22 3.67
C SER A 33 -9.60 1.56 2.30
N PHE A 34 -10.57 2.05 1.54
CA PHE A 34 -10.80 1.67 0.16
C PHE A 34 -10.92 2.93 -0.70
N THR A 35 -10.16 2.97 -1.79
CA THR A 35 -10.19 4.09 -2.73
C THR A 35 -10.48 3.56 -4.13
N HIS A 36 -11.46 4.16 -4.80
CA HIS A 36 -11.67 4.03 -6.23
C HIS A 36 -11.40 5.37 -6.91
N ALA A 37 -10.48 5.42 -7.88
CA ALA A 37 -10.19 6.66 -8.61
C ALA A 37 -9.87 6.38 -10.09
N VAL A 38 -10.52 7.12 -10.99
CA VAL A 38 -10.28 7.03 -12.43
C VAL A 38 -10.19 8.43 -13.03
N ALA A 39 -9.07 8.74 -13.66
CA ALA A 39 -8.88 9.92 -14.49
C ALA A 39 -9.26 9.60 -15.94
N ARG A 40 -10.02 10.50 -16.57
CA ARG A 40 -10.36 10.43 -17.99
C ARG A 40 -10.11 11.78 -18.67
N ASP A 41 -9.75 11.76 -19.95
CA ASP A 41 -9.71 12.97 -20.78
C ASP A 41 -11.12 13.37 -21.25
N ALA A 42 -11.18 14.43 -22.07
CA ALA A 42 -12.43 14.96 -22.62
C ALA A 42 -13.17 13.94 -23.52
N ASP A 43 -12.44 13.00 -24.14
CA ASP A 43 -12.97 11.96 -25.02
C ASP A 43 -13.36 10.69 -24.24
N GLY A 44 -13.22 10.71 -22.90
CA GLY A 44 -13.56 9.59 -22.02
C GLY A 44 -12.50 8.49 -21.92
N VAL A 45 -11.33 8.69 -22.55
CA VAL A 45 -10.22 7.73 -22.52
C VAL A 45 -9.56 7.79 -21.15
N ARG A 46 -9.25 6.62 -20.58
CA ARG A 46 -8.59 6.52 -19.27
C ARG A 46 -7.17 7.05 -19.35
N LEU A 47 -6.87 8.00 -18.47
CA LEU A 47 -5.54 8.53 -18.21
C LEU A 47 -4.89 7.81 -17.01
N ASN A 48 -3.58 7.98 -16.84
CA ASN A 48 -2.80 7.43 -15.72
C ASN A 48 -3.03 5.93 -15.50
N THR A 49 -2.92 5.15 -16.58
CA THR A 49 -3.20 3.70 -16.53
C THR A 49 -2.22 2.92 -15.65
N ASN A 50 -1.08 3.52 -15.36
CA ASN A 50 -0.03 3.10 -14.42
C ASN A 50 -0.38 3.32 -12.94
N VAL A 51 -1.48 4.03 -12.63
CA VAL A 51 -2.01 4.18 -11.27
C VAL A 51 -3.17 3.20 -11.07
N PRO A 52 -3.25 2.47 -9.94
CA PRO A 52 -4.32 1.51 -9.69
C PRO A 52 -5.67 2.23 -9.57
N LYS A 53 -6.71 1.62 -10.16
CA LYS A 53 -8.08 2.14 -10.06
C LYS A 53 -8.67 1.90 -8.68
N ASN A 54 -8.35 0.76 -8.07
CA ASN A 54 -8.85 0.37 -6.76
C ASN A 54 -7.67 0.05 -5.85
N THR A 55 -7.70 0.56 -4.63
CA THR A 55 -6.79 0.21 -3.55
C THR A 55 -7.56 -0.14 -2.30
N LEU A 56 -7.14 -1.18 -1.61
CA LEU A 56 -7.68 -1.61 -0.31
C LEU A 56 -6.52 -1.73 0.67
N LYS A 57 -6.64 -1.10 1.83
CA LYS A 57 -5.70 -1.24 2.93
C LYS A 57 -6.47 -1.63 4.17
N LEU A 58 -6.03 -2.68 4.85
CA LEU A 58 -6.53 -3.10 6.14
C LEU A 58 -5.37 -3.14 7.10
N PHE A 59 -5.56 -2.69 8.32
CA PHE A 59 -4.59 -2.78 9.39
C PHE A 59 -5.30 -3.14 10.69
N THR A 60 -4.67 -3.99 11.49
CA THR A 60 -5.17 -4.34 12.81
C THR A 60 -4.01 -4.51 13.78
N SER A 61 -4.21 -4.11 15.03
CA SER A 61 -3.28 -4.37 16.11
C SER A 61 -4.00 -4.70 17.40
N TYR A 62 -3.42 -5.59 18.20
CA TYR A 62 -3.96 -6.02 19.47
C TYR A 62 -2.88 -5.98 20.55
N LEU A 63 -3.18 -5.26 21.62
CA LEU A 63 -2.42 -5.24 22.85
C LEU A 63 -2.82 -6.45 23.69
N ILE A 64 -1.89 -7.38 23.84
CA ILE A 64 -2.00 -8.55 24.70
C ILE A 64 -1.55 -8.12 26.11
N PRO A 65 -2.48 -8.02 27.08
CA PRO A 65 -2.10 -7.75 28.47
C PRO A 65 -1.37 -8.96 29.08
N GLY A 66 -0.46 -8.70 30.02
CA GLY A 66 0.21 -9.74 30.80
C GLY A 66 1.54 -10.26 30.24
N ILE A 67 1.95 -9.87 29.03
CA ILE A 67 3.29 -10.14 28.50
C ILE A 67 4.15 -8.87 28.61
N GLY A 68 5.16 -8.88 29.48
CA GLY A 68 5.99 -7.71 29.79
C GLY A 68 5.17 -6.55 30.35
N GLN A 69 5.42 -5.32 29.86
CA GLN A 69 4.58 -4.15 30.13
C GLN A 69 3.58 -3.85 29.00
N GLY A 70 3.29 -4.85 28.15
CA GLY A 70 2.40 -4.76 27.00
C GLY A 70 3.08 -5.26 25.73
N LEU A 71 2.62 -6.41 25.23
CA LEU A 71 2.96 -6.91 23.90
C LEU A 71 1.86 -6.47 22.93
N THR A 72 2.21 -5.68 21.93
CA THR A 72 1.30 -5.39 20.81
C THR A 72 1.69 -6.27 19.63
N VAL A 73 0.73 -6.95 19.03
CA VAL A 73 0.90 -7.68 17.77
C VAL A 73 -0.06 -7.12 16.74
N GLY A 74 0.31 -7.12 15.47
CA GLY A 74 -0.60 -6.66 14.43
C GLY A 74 -0.14 -7.02 13.04
N GLY A 75 -0.94 -6.60 12.08
CA GLY A 75 -0.65 -6.84 10.68
C GLY A 75 -1.44 -5.92 9.77
N GLY A 76 -0.94 -5.80 8.55
CA GLY A 76 -1.54 -5.02 7.48
C GLY A 76 -1.75 -5.87 6.24
N PHE A 77 -2.88 -5.70 5.58
CA PHE A 77 -3.16 -6.26 4.26
C PHE A 77 -3.32 -5.11 3.27
N ASN A 78 -2.48 -5.08 2.26
CA ASN A 78 -2.50 -4.06 1.22
C ASN A 78 -2.80 -4.74 -0.11
N TRP A 79 -3.85 -4.31 -0.81
CA TRP A 79 -4.20 -4.79 -2.14
C TRP A 79 -4.39 -3.63 -3.10
N GLN A 80 -4.01 -3.86 -4.35
CA GLN A 80 -4.33 -2.95 -5.44
C GLN A 80 -4.74 -3.70 -6.70
N SER A 81 -5.62 -3.06 -7.48
CA SER A 81 -6.00 -3.55 -8.80
C SER A 81 -4.82 -3.52 -9.76
N GLU A 82 -4.98 -4.20 -10.90
CA GLU A 82 -4.03 -4.13 -12.00
C GLU A 82 -3.73 -2.70 -12.47
N ILE A 83 -2.54 -2.55 -13.04
CA ILE A 83 -2.08 -1.36 -13.74
C ILE A 83 -1.44 -1.77 -15.07
N TYR A 84 -1.43 -0.87 -16.04
CA TYR A 84 -0.79 -1.13 -17.32
C TYR A 84 -0.29 0.15 -17.97
N THR A 85 0.68 0.01 -18.86
CA THR A 85 1.13 1.08 -19.76
C THR A 85 1.05 0.56 -21.19
N ASP A 86 0.41 1.33 -22.06
CA ASP A 86 0.35 1.04 -23.49
C ASP A 86 1.57 1.57 -24.23
N LYS A 87 1.86 0.98 -25.40
CA LYS A 87 2.92 1.42 -26.33
C LYS A 87 4.32 1.46 -25.70
N VAL A 88 4.66 0.47 -24.87
CA VAL A 88 5.99 0.35 -24.26
C VAL A 88 6.96 -0.33 -25.23
N GLY A 89 8.16 0.24 -25.38
CA GLY A 89 9.25 -0.33 -26.18
C GLY A 89 9.05 -0.22 -27.71
N PRO A 90 10.03 -0.68 -28.50
CA PRO A 90 10.03 -0.56 -29.97
C PRO A 90 8.89 -1.33 -30.65
N SER A 91 8.36 -2.37 -30.00
CA SER A 91 7.22 -3.16 -30.49
C SER A 91 5.86 -2.62 -30.03
N ALA A 92 5.80 -1.48 -29.33
CA ALA A 92 4.57 -0.84 -28.86
C ALA A 92 3.61 -1.78 -28.09
N VAL A 93 4.15 -2.66 -27.25
CA VAL A 93 3.38 -3.66 -26.51
C VAL A 93 2.78 -3.07 -25.23
N ARG A 94 1.68 -3.67 -24.76
CA ARG A 94 1.10 -3.36 -23.45
C ARG A 94 1.89 -4.07 -22.35
N PHE A 95 2.46 -3.31 -21.42
CA PHE A 95 3.04 -3.85 -20.20
C PHE A 95 1.98 -3.83 -19.09
N ARG A 96 1.62 -5.01 -18.56
CA ARG A 96 0.57 -5.18 -17.54
C ARG A 96 1.17 -5.73 -16.26
N GLN A 97 0.91 -5.05 -15.15
CA GLN A 97 1.12 -5.58 -13.80
C GLN A 97 -0.25 -6.04 -13.27
N PRO A 98 -0.45 -7.35 -13.05
CA PRO A 98 -1.67 -7.87 -12.46
C PRO A 98 -1.93 -7.31 -11.06
N SER A 99 -3.18 -7.39 -10.62
CA SER A 99 -3.54 -7.10 -9.23
C SER A 99 -2.71 -7.94 -8.27
N TYR A 100 -2.31 -7.35 -7.16
CA TYR A 100 -1.52 -8.03 -6.15
C TYR A 100 -1.92 -7.57 -4.76
N ALA A 101 -1.58 -8.40 -3.78
CA ALA A 101 -1.65 -8.05 -2.37
C ALA A 101 -0.33 -8.32 -1.68
N THR A 102 -0.05 -7.56 -0.63
CA THR A 102 1.03 -7.80 0.33
C THR A 102 0.44 -7.93 1.72
N LEU A 103 1.07 -8.78 2.52
CA LEU A 103 0.78 -8.94 3.94
C LEU A 103 2.00 -8.47 4.73
N ASP A 104 1.76 -7.64 5.74
CA ASP A 104 2.76 -7.10 6.64
C ASP A 104 2.40 -7.52 8.07
N LEU A 105 3.40 -7.80 8.89
CA LEU A 105 3.25 -8.20 10.29
C LEU A 105 4.11 -7.29 11.17
N MET A 106 3.63 -7.02 12.38
CA MET A 106 4.38 -6.28 13.39
C MET A 106 4.17 -6.86 14.78
N ALA A 107 5.20 -6.72 15.61
CA ALA A 107 5.13 -6.99 17.02
C ALA A 107 5.95 -5.93 17.76
N SER A 108 5.47 -5.45 18.89
CA SER A 108 6.21 -4.53 19.75
C SER A 108 6.04 -4.93 21.20
N LEU A 109 7.15 -5.06 21.92
CA LEU A 109 7.20 -5.40 23.32
C LEU A 109 7.83 -4.26 24.10
N ARG A 110 7.11 -3.76 25.09
CA ARG A 110 7.67 -2.87 26.10
C ARG A 110 8.34 -3.70 27.19
N ILE A 111 9.68 -3.65 27.23
CA ILE A 111 10.48 -4.37 28.22
C ILE A 111 10.37 -3.69 29.58
N ASN A 112 10.55 -2.36 29.61
CA ASN A 112 10.37 -1.56 30.82
C ASN A 112 9.89 -0.13 30.48
N ARG A 113 9.88 0.79 31.45
CA ARG A 113 9.36 2.14 31.22
C ARG A 113 10.18 2.95 30.20
N GLN A 114 11.44 2.60 30.04
CA GLN A 114 12.44 3.32 29.22
C GLN A 114 12.81 2.55 27.96
N LEU A 115 12.60 1.24 27.90
CA LEU A 115 13.07 0.36 26.82
C LEU A 115 11.93 -0.39 26.15
N SER A 116 11.89 -0.31 24.82
CA SER A 116 10.97 -1.08 23.97
C SER A 116 11.69 -1.67 22.76
N VAL A 117 11.19 -2.82 22.30
CA VAL A 117 11.65 -3.50 21.09
C VAL A 117 10.45 -3.64 20.15
N ALA A 118 10.68 -3.37 18.88
CA ALA A 118 9.71 -3.58 17.82
C ALA A 118 10.31 -4.43 16.70
N PHE A 119 9.48 -5.26 16.11
CA PHE A 119 9.76 -6.09 14.96
C PHE A 119 8.70 -5.84 13.90
N ALA A 120 9.13 -5.68 12.66
CA ALA A 120 8.26 -5.56 11.50
C ALA A 120 8.76 -6.51 10.40
N LEU A 121 7.84 -7.26 9.81
CA LEU A 121 8.09 -8.13 8.66
C LEU A 121 7.13 -7.70 7.54
N ASN A 122 7.68 -7.11 6.50
CA ASN A 122 6.91 -6.62 5.36
C ASN A 122 6.94 -7.63 4.21
N ASN A 123 5.86 -7.68 3.45
CA ASN A 123 5.71 -8.58 2.30
C ASN A 123 6.01 -10.05 2.66
N VAL A 124 5.30 -10.59 3.65
CA VAL A 124 5.51 -11.93 4.25
C VAL A 124 5.59 -13.04 3.21
N PHE A 125 4.76 -12.95 2.16
CA PHE A 125 4.69 -13.93 1.06
C PHE A 125 5.69 -13.69 -0.08
N ASP A 126 6.62 -12.74 0.09
CA ASP A 126 7.64 -12.36 -0.90
C ASP A 126 7.04 -12.11 -2.30
N LYS A 127 5.93 -11.38 -2.35
CA LYS A 127 5.27 -11.06 -3.61
C LYS A 127 6.19 -10.17 -4.44
N ARG A 128 6.52 -10.63 -5.64
CA ARG A 128 7.20 -9.82 -6.67
C ARG A 128 6.17 -9.03 -7.46
N TYR A 129 6.34 -7.71 -7.49
CA TYR A 129 5.48 -6.79 -8.22
C TYR A 129 6.29 -5.56 -8.65
N TYR A 130 5.81 -4.86 -9.67
CA TYR A 130 6.35 -3.56 -10.06
C TYR A 130 5.60 -2.43 -9.35
N THR A 131 6.34 -1.45 -8.82
CA THR A 131 5.74 -0.24 -8.20
C THR A 131 5.17 0.72 -9.23
N SER A 132 5.65 0.63 -10.48
CA SER A 132 5.15 1.38 -11.61
C SER A 132 5.29 0.56 -12.90
N THR A 133 4.37 0.75 -13.84
CA THR A 133 4.49 0.25 -15.21
C THR A 133 5.14 1.26 -16.16
N SER A 134 5.48 2.47 -15.66
CA SER A 134 6.21 3.50 -16.41
C SER A 134 7.70 3.56 -16.04
N ALA A 135 8.11 2.83 -15.00
CA ALA A 135 9.50 2.71 -14.56
C ALA A 135 9.75 1.30 -13.99
N SER A 136 10.87 0.67 -14.34
CA SER A 136 11.18 -0.73 -14.01
C SER A 136 11.64 -0.94 -12.56
N TYR A 137 10.94 -0.35 -11.59
CA TYR A 137 11.22 -0.52 -10.18
C TYR A 137 10.39 -1.66 -9.60
N TYR A 138 11.06 -2.62 -8.99
CA TYR A 138 10.40 -3.66 -8.20
C TYR A 138 9.98 -3.10 -6.85
N GLY A 139 8.84 -3.59 -6.35
CA GLY A 139 8.47 -3.43 -4.97
C GLY A 139 9.50 -4.06 -4.04
N ALA A 140 9.52 -3.61 -2.78
CA ALA A 140 10.43 -4.18 -1.80
C ALA A 140 10.14 -5.69 -1.66
N PRO A 141 11.16 -6.56 -1.78
CA PRO A 141 11.01 -7.98 -1.46
C PRO A 141 10.72 -8.13 0.04
N ARG A 142 10.49 -9.36 0.48
CA ARG A 142 10.32 -9.65 1.91
C ARG A 142 11.48 -9.06 2.71
N ASN A 143 11.16 -8.22 3.70
CA ASN A 143 12.16 -7.57 4.53
C ASN A 143 11.72 -7.52 5.99
N ALA A 144 12.69 -7.64 6.88
CA ALA A 144 12.49 -7.61 8.32
C ALA A 144 13.26 -6.43 8.92
N ARG A 145 12.67 -5.80 9.94
CA ARG A 145 13.29 -4.72 10.69
C ARG A 145 13.08 -4.98 12.18
N VAL A 146 14.16 -4.87 12.94
CA VAL A 146 14.12 -4.79 14.40
C VAL A 146 14.47 -3.35 14.80
N THR A 147 13.76 -2.81 15.78
CA THR A 147 14.00 -1.47 16.30
C THR A 147 14.04 -1.53 17.82
N LEU A 148 15.13 -1.04 18.40
CA LEU A 148 15.26 -0.81 19.83
C LEU A 148 15.03 0.68 20.09
N LYS A 149 14.18 1.02 21.06
CA LYS A 149 13.94 2.40 21.48
C LYS A 149 14.18 2.54 22.97
N ALA A 150 15.11 3.43 23.34
CA ALA A 150 15.42 3.82 24.71
C ALA A 150 15.03 5.28 24.93
N ASN A 151 14.26 5.56 25.99
CA ASN A 151 13.88 6.89 26.44
C ASN A 151 14.60 7.19 27.76
N PHE A 152 15.28 8.33 27.84
CA PHE A 152 16.08 8.77 28.99
C PHE A 152 15.39 9.90 29.73
#